data_AF-A0A9D2L245-F1
#
_entry.id   AF-A0A9D2L245-F1
#
_cell.length_a   1.000
_cell.length_b   1.000
_cell.length_c   1.000
_cell.angle_alpha   90.00
_cell.angle_beta   90.00
_cell.angle_gamma   90.00
#
_symmetry.space_group_name_H-M   'P 1'
#
loop_
_entity.id
_entity.type
_entity.pdbx_description
1 polymer ?
#
loop_
_entity_poly.entity_id
_entity_poly.type
_entity_poly.pdbx_seq_one_letter_code
_entity_poly.pdbx_strand_id
1 'polypeptide(L)'
;MACKKNSIIAVLKILESNTDEQHPMTQTKIADWIADAKGCCDRKTVGRNIRFLQDLGYPIVKTPKGFYLSMKKFSLEEAEFIQKAILAANGKSGEEKSELAERLQKILYRIYLREYKEEL
;
A
#
# COMPACT_ATOMS: atom_id res chain seq x y z
N MET A 1 19.00 0.07 -20.90
CA MET A 1 17.57 0.39 -21.10
C MET A 1 16.59 -0.38 -20.19
N ALA A 2 17.02 -1.39 -19.41
CA ALA A 2 16.14 -2.16 -18.52
C ALA A 2 15.69 -1.43 -17.22
N CYS A 3 16.42 -0.37 -16.85
CA CYS A 3 16.22 0.38 -15.62
C CYS A 3 14.83 1.02 -15.45
N LYS A 4 14.30 1.61 -16.53
CA LYS A 4 13.12 2.50 -16.44
C LYS A 4 11.80 1.74 -16.32
N LYS A 5 11.68 0.58 -16.97
CA LYS A 5 10.41 -0.17 -17.08
C LYS A 5 9.86 -0.73 -15.76
N ASN A 6 10.71 -0.93 -14.74
CA ASN A 6 10.31 -1.49 -13.44
C ASN A 6 10.47 -0.49 -12.26
N SER A 7 10.54 0.81 -12.56
CA SER A 7 10.74 1.86 -11.55
C SER A 7 9.45 2.24 -10.83
N ILE A 8 8.31 2.26 -11.51
CA ILE A 8 7.01 2.63 -10.91
C ILE A 8 6.56 1.63 -9.84
N ILE A 9 6.62 0.33 -10.14
CA ILE A 9 6.28 -0.73 -9.18
C ILE A 9 7.22 -0.67 -7.97
N ALA A 10 8.50 -0.34 -8.19
CA ALA A 10 9.45 -0.19 -7.09
C ALA A 10 9.10 1.01 -6.18
N VAL A 11 8.76 2.15 -6.76
CA VAL A 11 8.29 3.33 -6.00
C VAL A 11 7.04 2.99 -5.20
N LEU A 12 6.04 2.34 -5.81
CA LEU A 12 4.83 1.92 -5.12
C LEU A 12 5.16 1.00 -3.94
N LYS A 13 5.94 -0.06 -4.18
CA LYS A 13 6.33 -1.00 -3.12
C LYS A 13 7.04 -0.32 -1.96
N ILE A 14 7.94 0.63 -2.21
CA ILE A 14 8.63 1.37 -1.14
C ILE A 14 7.63 2.21 -0.34
N LEU A 15 6.72 2.93 -1.01
CA LEU A 15 5.69 3.71 -0.33
C LEU A 15 4.75 2.83 0.50
N GLU A 16 4.33 1.67 -0.02
CA GLU A 16 3.53 0.69 0.73
C GLU A 16 4.26 0.09 1.94
N SER A 17 5.59 0.05 1.88
CA SER A 17 6.42 -0.78 2.75
C SER A 17 7.13 -0.04 3.86
N ASN A 18 7.45 1.22 3.60
CA ASN A 18 8.46 1.96 4.35
C ASN A 18 8.00 3.38 4.64
N THR A 19 6.74 3.70 4.36
CA THR A 19 6.17 5.01 4.65
C THR A 19 4.80 4.90 5.30
N ASP A 20 4.58 5.80 6.24
CA ASP A 20 3.29 6.10 6.86
C ASP A 20 3.28 7.60 7.22
N GLU A 21 2.25 8.06 7.92
CA GLU A 21 2.12 9.46 8.32
C GLU A 21 3.30 9.97 9.17
N GLN A 22 3.84 9.11 10.05
CA GLN A 22 4.98 9.44 10.92
C GLN A 22 6.32 9.30 10.18
N HIS A 23 6.39 8.43 9.17
CA HIS A 23 7.60 8.06 8.43
C HIS A 23 7.55 8.39 6.93
N PRO A 24 7.35 9.66 6.53
CA PRO A 24 7.39 10.03 5.10
C PRO A 24 8.81 9.93 4.53
N MET A 25 8.92 9.58 3.24
CA MET A 25 10.21 9.48 2.54
C MET A 25 10.33 10.50 1.40
N THR A 26 11.52 11.10 1.27
CA THR A 26 11.80 12.02 0.17
C THR A 26 11.99 11.27 -1.15
N GLN A 27 11.76 11.98 -2.27
CA GLN A 27 12.00 11.42 -3.61
C GLN A 27 13.46 11.00 -3.81
N THR A 28 14.41 11.72 -3.21
CA THR A 28 15.83 11.38 -3.24
C THR A 28 16.08 10.06 -2.52
N LYS A 29 15.60 9.91 -1.29
CA LYS A 29 15.79 8.68 -0.51
C LYS A 29 15.17 7.45 -1.20
N ILE A 30 13.98 7.61 -1.79
CA ILE A 30 13.35 6.55 -2.60
C ILE A 30 14.19 6.24 -3.83
N ALA A 31 14.75 7.24 -4.51
CA ALA A 31 15.61 7.03 -5.67
C ALA A 31 16.89 6.28 -5.30
N ASP A 32 17.54 6.67 -4.20
CA ASP A 32 18.76 6.03 -3.71
C ASP A 32 18.50 4.55 -3.39
N TRP A 33 17.42 4.23 -2.67
CA TRP A 33 17.05 2.85 -2.37
C TRP A 33 16.80 1.99 -3.63
N ILE A 34 16.17 2.57 -4.66
CA ILE A 34 15.96 1.85 -5.93
C ILE A 34 17.29 1.70 -6.69
N ALA A 35 18.15 2.73 -6.64
CA ALA A 35 19.45 2.72 -7.29
C ALA A 35 20.37 1.66 -6.66
N ASP A 36 20.38 1.52 -5.34
CA ASP A 36 21.15 0.50 -4.62
C ASP A 36 20.70 -0.92 -5.01
N ALA A 37 19.39 -1.13 -5.18
CA ALA A 37 18.84 -2.45 -5.53
C ALA A 37 18.92 -2.79 -7.02
N LYS A 38 18.87 -1.80 -7.92
CA LYS A 38 18.72 -2.02 -9.38
C LYS A 38 19.80 -1.34 -10.24
N GLY A 39 20.77 -0.69 -9.62
CA GLY A 39 21.88 0.01 -10.26
C GLY A 39 21.52 1.37 -10.87
N CYS A 40 20.26 1.81 -10.81
CA CYS A 40 19.83 3.09 -11.36
C CYS A 40 18.41 3.49 -10.94
N CYS A 41 18.28 4.72 -10.44
CA CYS A 41 17.04 5.48 -10.35
C CYS A 41 17.41 6.93 -10.07
N ASP A 42 16.64 7.88 -10.59
CA ASP A 42 16.86 9.30 -10.32
C ASP A 42 15.63 9.91 -9.66
N ARG A 43 15.87 10.98 -8.89
CA ARG A 43 14.84 11.71 -8.14
C ARG A 43 13.70 12.23 -9.04
N LYS A 44 13.96 12.61 -10.30
CA LYS A 44 12.92 13.09 -11.24
C LYS A 44 12.04 11.93 -11.72
N THR A 45 12.61 10.75 -11.91
CA THR A 45 11.88 9.52 -12.24
C THR A 45 10.93 9.12 -11.10
N VAL A 46 11.40 9.16 -9.85
CA VAL A 46 10.53 8.95 -8.68
C VAL A 46 9.39 9.96 -8.64
N GLY A 47 9.68 11.26 -8.81
CA GLY A 47 8.64 12.30 -8.78
C GLY A 47 7.56 12.12 -9.86
N ARG A 48 7.93 11.70 -11.08
CA ARG A 48 6.97 11.38 -12.15
C ARG A 48 6.12 10.15 -11.81
N ASN A 49 6.74 9.10 -11.27
CA ASN A 49 6.04 7.89 -10.87
C ASN A 49 5.05 8.15 -9.72
N ILE A 50 5.43 8.94 -8.72
CA ILE A 50 4.53 9.34 -7.62
C ILE A 50 3.31 10.07 -8.18
N ARG A 51 3.50 11.04 -9.08
CA ARG A 51 2.37 11.76 -9.69
C ARG A 51 1.47 10.80 -10.46
N PHE A 52 2.04 9.92 -11.27
CA PHE A 52 1.26 8.93 -12.02
C PHE A 52 0.48 7.98 -11.10
N LEU A 53 1.06 7.55 -9.98
CA LEU A 53 0.35 6.74 -8.97
C LEU A 53 -0.79 7.53 -8.31
N GLN A 54 -0.62 8.82 -8.04
CA GLN A 54 -1.71 9.69 -7.56
C GLN A 54 -2.83 9.82 -8.61
N ASP A 55 -2.47 9.98 -9.89
CA ASP A 55 -3.45 10.05 -11.00
C ASP A 55 -4.21 8.72 -11.16
N LEU A 56 -3.61 7.59 -10.78
CA LEU A 56 -4.26 6.27 -10.71
C LEU A 56 -5.12 6.06 -9.44
N GLY A 57 -5.16 7.02 -8.52
CA GLY A 57 -5.98 6.95 -7.30
C GLY A 57 -5.28 6.35 -6.08
N TYR A 58 -3.96 6.13 -6.11
CA TYR A 58 -3.23 5.76 -4.90
C TYR A 58 -3.20 6.95 -3.93
N PRO A 59 -3.56 6.77 -2.65
CA PRO A 59 -3.68 7.85 -1.67
C PRO A 59 -2.31 8.30 -1.14
N ILE A 60 -1.42 8.76 -2.03
CA ILE A 60 -0.08 9.23 -1.66
C ILE A 60 -0.19 10.68 -1.20
N VAL A 61 0.18 10.94 0.05
CA VAL A 61 0.15 12.26 0.67
C VAL A 61 1.55 12.87 0.65
N LYS A 62 1.63 14.14 0.28
CA LYS A 62 2.86 14.94 0.33
C LYS A 62 2.92 15.71 1.64
N THR A 63 4.06 15.66 2.32
CA THR A 63 4.39 16.44 3.51
C THR A 63 5.66 17.26 3.28
N PRO A 64 6.01 18.20 4.17
CA PRO A 64 7.30 18.89 4.11
C PRO A 64 8.50 17.93 4.21
N LYS A 65 8.33 16.77 4.87
CA LYS A 65 9.38 15.77 5.09
C LYS A 65 9.47 14.71 3.99
N GLY A 66 8.48 14.61 3.09
CA GLY A 66 8.50 13.65 2.01
C GLY A 66 7.11 13.26 1.50
N PHE A 67 6.98 12.00 1.11
CA PHE A 67 5.75 11.38 0.64
C PHE A 67 5.49 10.11 1.44
N TYR A 68 4.22 9.83 1.72
CA TYR A 68 3.81 8.55 2.27
C TYR A 68 2.54 8.05 1.61
N LEU A 69 2.33 6.75 1.61
CA LEU A 69 1.06 6.17 1.17
C LEU A 69 0.08 6.18 2.35
N SER A 70 -0.94 7.03 2.29
CA SER A 70 -2.05 7.05 3.24
C SER A 70 -3.00 5.89 2.94
N MET A 71 -2.55 4.68 3.24
CA MET A 71 -3.47 3.56 3.38
C MET A 71 -4.24 3.81 4.68
N LYS A 72 -5.54 4.09 4.61
CA LYS A 72 -6.40 3.69 5.73
C LYS A 72 -6.40 2.17 5.73
N LYS A 73 -5.39 1.58 6.37
CA LYS A 73 -5.51 0.20 6.82
C LYS A 73 -6.75 0.21 7.72
N PHE A 74 -7.62 -0.77 7.53
CA PHE A 74 -8.67 -0.96 8.53
C PHE A 74 -7.97 -1.22 9.89
N SER A 75 -8.66 -1.11 11.03
CA SER A 75 -8.21 -1.72 12.29
C SER A 75 -8.74 -3.15 12.42
N LEU A 76 -8.10 -4.03 13.21
CA LEU A 76 -8.59 -5.40 13.41
C LEU A 76 -10.10 -5.44 13.73
N GLU A 77 -10.54 -4.48 14.55
CA GLU A 77 -11.93 -4.25 14.91
C GLU A 77 -12.79 -3.88 13.69
N GLU A 78 -12.34 -2.97 12.83
CA GLU A 78 -13.02 -2.62 11.58
C GLU A 78 -13.09 -3.79 10.59
N ALA A 79 -12.03 -4.61 10.49
CA ALA A 79 -12.03 -5.80 9.64
C ALA A 79 -13.03 -6.85 10.14
N GLU A 80 -13.07 -7.11 11.46
CA GLU A 80 -14.07 -7.99 12.07
C GLU A 80 -15.49 -7.44 11.91
N PHE A 81 -15.66 -6.13 12.06
CA PHE A 81 -16.94 -5.46 11.85
C PHE A 81 -17.45 -5.66 10.42
N ILE A 82 -16.59 -5.45 9.41
CA ILE A 82 -16.94 -5.65 8.00
C ILE A 82 -17.29 -7.13 7.74
N GLN A 83 -16.54 -8.07 8.32
CA GLN A 83 -16.83 -9.49 8.18
C GLN A 83 -18.23 -9.84 8.75
N LYS A 84 -18.55 -9.34 9.95
CA LYS A 84 -19.86 -9.54 10.58
C LYS A 84 -20.98 -8.90 9.75
N ALA A 85 -20.76 -7.71 9.22
CA ALA A 85 -21.73 -7.02 8.36
C ALA A 85 -22.06 -7.82 7.10
N ILE A 86 -21.06 -8.45 6.46
CA ILE A 86 -21.26 -9.29 5.28
C ILE A 86 -22.09 -10.53 5.61
N LEU A 87 -21.78 -11.21 6.72
CA LEU A 87 -22.51 -12.41 7.13
C LEU A 87 -23.98 -12.10 7.50
N ALA A 88 -24.24 -10.93 8.07
CA ALA A 88 -25.57 -10.46 8.45
C ALA A 88 -26.40 -9.88 7.28
N ALA A 89 -25.78 -9.51 6.17
CA ALA A 89 -26.46 -8.86 5.05
C ALA A 89 -27.53 -9.76 4.40
N ASN A 90 -28.69 -9.22 4.05
CA ASN A 90 -29.74 -9.97 3.33
C ASN A 90 -29.43 -10.05 1.82
N GLY A 91 -30.08 -10.99 1.10
CA GLY A 91 -30.03 -11.07 -0.37
C GLY A 91 -28.98 -12.03 -0.96
N LYS A 92 -28.24 -12.77 -0.12
CA LYS A 92 -27.32 -13.85 -0.52
C LYS A 92 -27.47 -15.08 0.36
N SER A 93 -27.13 -16.25 -0.15
CA SER A 93 -27.09 -17.50 0.63
C SER A 93 -25.96 -17.45 1.69
N GLY A 94 -26.02 -18.34 2.69
CA GLY A 94 -24.96 -18.43 3.70
C GLY A 94 -23.59 -18.76 3.10
N GLU A 95 -23.56 -19.66 2.12
CA GLU A 95 -22.34 -20.04 1.39
C GLU A 95 -21.74 -18.86 0.61
N GLU A 96 -22.57 -18.11 -0.13
CA GLU A 96 -22.10 -16.93 -0.87
C GLU A 96 -21.53 -15.85 0.07
N LYS A 97 -22.16 -15.63 1.23
CA LYS A 97 -21.65 -14.67 2.21
C LYS A 97 -20.35 -15.13 2.84
N SER A 98 -20.22 -16.42 3.14
CA SER A 98 -18.98 -16.98 3.72
C SER A 98 -17.83 -16.89 2.73
N GLU A 99 -18.06 -17.24 1.46
CA GLU A 99 -17.04 -17.11 0.41
C GLU A 99 -16.61 -15.65 0.21
N LEU A 100 -17.58 -14.72 0.19
CA LEU A 100 -17.30 -13.29 0.07
C LEU A 100 -16.50 -12.77 1.27
N ALA A 101 -16.89 -13.17 2.48
CA ALA A 101 -16.21 -12.80 3.72
C ALA A 101 -14.76 -13.30 3.73
N GLU A 102 -14.50 -14.56 3.35
CA GLU A 102 -13.14 -15.12 3.29
C GLU A 102 -12.25 -14.43 2.24
N ARG A 103 -12.81 -14.16 1.05
CA ARG A 103 -12.08 -13.45 -0.01
C ARG A 103 -11.72 -12.04 0.42
N LEU A 104 -12.65 -11.33 1.05
CA LEU A 104 -12.40 -9.99 1.55
C LEU A 104 -11.40 -10.01 2.72
N GLN A 105 -11.52 -10.98 3.63
CA GLN A 105 -10.63 -11.16 4.76
C GLN A 105 -9.15 -11.30 4.32
N LYS A 106 -8.88 -12.04 3.23
CA LYS A 106 -7.54 -12.16 2.63
C LYS A 106 -6.99 -10.82 2.11
N ILE A 107 -7.86 -9.95 1.57
CA ILE A 107 -7.49 -8.62 1.06
C ILE A 107 -7.22 -7.68 2.23
N LEU A 108 -8.12 -7.69 3.23
CA LEU A 108 -8.00 -6.90 4.45
C LEU A 108 -6.71 -7.25 5.18
N TYR A 109 -6.44 -8.52 5.50
CA TYR A 109 -5.25 -8.90 6.27
C TYR A 109 -3.91 -8.77 5.54
N ARG A 110 -3.88 -8.85 4.20
CA ARG A 110 -2.65 -8.53 3.43
C ARG A 110 -2.14 -7.12 3.69
N ILE A 111 -3.02 -6.22 4.12
CA ILE A 111 -2.71 -4.83 4.44
C ILE A 111 -2.21 -4.67 5.89
N TYR A 112 -2.57 -5.57 6.83
CA TYR A 112 -2.12 -5.53 8.23
C TYR A 112 -0.85 -6.32 8.54
N LEU A 113 -0.59 -7.42 7.83
CA LEU A 113 0.45 -8.40 8.17
C LEU A 113 1.89 -7.86 8.20
N ARG A 114 2.09 -6.57 7.93
CA ARG A 114 3.40 -5.91 8.09
C ARG A 114 3.67 -5.45 9.53
N GLU A 115 2.65 -5.03 10.27
CA GLU A 115 2.82 -4.57 11.67
C GLU A 115 3.08 -5.74 12.62
N TYR A 116 2.47 -6.91 12.37
CA TYR A 116 2.62 -8.09 13.23
C TYR A 116 3.96 -8.82 13.13
N LYS A 117 4.83 -8.45 12.17
CA LYS A 117 6.15 -9.08 12.00
C LYS A 117 7.29 -8.33 12.70
N GLU A 118 7.01 -7.18 13.31
CA GLU A 118 8.02 -6.42 14.07
C GLU A 118 7.93 -6.63 15.59
N GLU A 119 6.96 -7.42 16.07
CA GLU A 119 6.75 -7.73 17.49
C GLU A 119 7.11 -9.19 17.89
N LEU A 120 7.81 -9.93 17.02
CA LEU A 120 8.41 -11.26 17.29
C LEU A 120 9.89 -11.26 16.90
#